data_AF-A0A916WI81-F1
#
_entry.id   AF-A0A916WI81-F1
#
_cell.length_a   1.000
_cell.length_b   1.000
_cell.length_c   1.000
_cell.angle_alpha   90.00
_cell.angle_beta   90.00
_cell.angle_gamma   90.00
#
_symmetry.space_group_name_H-M   'P 1'
#
loop_
_entity.id
_entity.type
_entity.pdbx_description
1 polymer ?
#
loop_
_entity_poly.entity_id
_entity_poly.type
_entity_poly.pdbx_seq_one_letter_code
_entity_poly.pdbx_strand_id
1 'polypeptide(L)' 'MKYSGFDLINGDGASRKFVHKEAKVKVFIHKPHPGNVVKAYAQEDLLQGLRNAGVIK' A
#
# COMPACT_ATOMS: atom_id res chain seq x y z
N MET A 1 6.23 10.10 -7.15
CA MET A 1 4.86 10.35 -6.65
C MET A 1 4.84 10.01 -5.17
N LYS A 2 4.60 10.99 -4.29
CA LYS A 2 4.33 10.77 -2.87
C LYS A 2 2.83 10.56 -2.71
N TYR A 3 2.42 9.37 -2.30
CA TYR A 3 1.01 9.07 -2.02
C TYR A 3 0.80 9.18 -0.52
N SER A 4 0.28 10.31 -0.05
CA SER A 4 -0.14 10.51 1.35
C SER A 4 0.88 10.06 2.42
N GLY A 5 2.16 10.36 2.23
CA GLY A 5 3.24 10.00 3.18
C GLY A 5 3.82 8.59 3.02
N PHE A 6 3.35 7.79 2.06
CA PHE A 6 3.92 6.48 1.73
C PHE A 6 5.03 6.58 0.68
N ASP A 7 6.18 5.98 1.01
CA ASP A 7 7.28 5.71 0.10
C ASP A 7 7.04 4.36 -0.60
N LEU A 8 7.15 4.33 -1.93
CA LEU A 8 7.15 3.09 -2.68
C LEU A 8 8.54 2.45 -2.65
N ILE A 9 8.63 1.23 -2.14
CA ILE A 9 9.79 0.37 -2.21
C ILE A 9 9.50 -0.74 -3.23
N ASN A 10 10.26 -0.74 -4.32
CA ASN A 10 10.23 -1.78 -5.32
C ASN A 10 11.31 -2.81 -5.00
N GLY A 11 10.95 -4.10 -5.04
CA GLY A 11 11.91 -5.21 -5.13
C GLY A 11 11.87 -5.84 -6.52
N ASP A 12 12.69 -6.87 -6.74
CA ASP A 12 12.80 -7.59 -8.02
C ASP A 12 11.54 -8.41 -8.39
N GLY A 13 10.54 -8.48 -7.52
CA GLY A 13 9.30 -9.23 -7.72
C GLY A 13 8.09 -8.39 -8.15
N ALA A 14 6.96 -9.07 -8.38
CA ALA A 14 5.67 -8.44 -8.67
C ALA A 14 5.07 -7.68 -7.47
N SER A 15 5.61 -7.84 -6.26
CA SER A 15 5.13 -7.16 -5.07
C SER A 15 5.61 -5.71 -5.01
N ARG A 16 4.65 -4.79 -4.87
CA ARG A 16 4.89 -3.37 -4.55
C ARG A 16 4.72 -3.17 -3.06
N LYS A 17 5.71 -2.57 -2.39
CA LYS A 17 5.65 -2.29 -0.96
C LYS A 17 5.54 -0.79 -0.74
N PHE A 18 4.51 -0.35 -0.05
CA PHE A 18 4.32 1.04 0.36
C PHE A 18 4.63 1.16 1.84
N VAL A 19 5.49 2.10 2.22
CA VAL A 19 5.95 2.28 3.60
C VAL A 19 5.71 3.72 4.04
N HIS A 20 4.91 3.90 5.09
CA HIS A 20 4.78 5.17 5.79
C HIS A 20 5.65 5.13 7.04
N LYS A 21 6.83 5.77 7.00
CA LYS A 21 7.83 5.66 8.07
C LYS A 21 7.35 6.23 9.40
N GLU A 22 6.70 7.40 9.38
CA GLU A 22 6.23 8.09 10.59
C GLU A 22 5.14 7.30 11.31
N ALA A 23 4.10 6.88 10.58
CA ALA A 23 3.03 6.03 11.10
C ALA A 23 3.42 4.55 11.30
N LYS A 24 4.64 4.15 10.92
CA LYS A 24 5.15 2.76 10.95
C LYS A 24 4.23 1.73 10.23
N VAL A 25 3.49 2.17 9.21
CA VAL A 25 2.60 1.30 8.43
C VAL A 25 3.28 0.80 7.16
N LYS A 26 3.01 -0.46 6.81
CA LYS A 26 3.48 -1.10 5.58
C LYS A 26 2.30 -1.73 4.87
N VAL A 27 2.13 -1.41 3.59
CA VAL A 27 1.10 -2.02 2.73
C VAL A 27 1.80 -2.75 1.61
N PHE A 28 1.39 -3.99 1.35
CA PHE A 28 1.95 -4.82 0.28
C PHE A 28 0.86 -5.04 -0.75
N ILE A 29 1.10 -4.56 -1.98
CA ILE A 29 0.21 -4.80 -3.10
C ILE A 29 0.93 -5.72 -4.06
N HIS A 30 0.41 -6.94 -4.21
CA HIS A 30 0.87 -7.82 -5.26
C HIS A 30 0.39 -7.25 -6.60
N LYS A 31 1.29 -6.98 -7.55
CA LYS A 31 0.90 -6.66 -8.93
C LYS A 31 0.16 -7.90 -9.48
N PRO A 32 -1.14 -7.82 -9.79
CA PRO A 32 -1.81 -8.97 -10.38
C PRO A 32 -1.33 -9.08 -11.83
N HIS A 33 -0.72 -10.22 -12.16
CA HIS A 33 -0.87 -10.75 -13.51
C HIS A 33 -2.35 -11.11 -13.68
N PRO A 34 -3.10 -10.68 -14.72
CA PRO A 34 -2.84 -9.70 -15.78
C PRO A 34 -3.86 -8.54 -15.74
N GLY A 35 -3.54 -7.38 -15.18
CA GLY A 35 -4.38 -6.19 -15.35
C GLY A 35 -4.18 -5.08 -14.32
N ASN A 36 -4.63 -3.86 -14.66
CA ASN A 36 -4.62 -2.68 -13.77
C ASN A 36 -5.69 -2.73 -12.67
N VAL A 37 -6.26 -3.90 -12.38
CA VAL A 37 -7.35 -4.06 -11.41
C VAL A 37 -6.77 -4.41 -10.04
N VAL A 38 -7.02 -3.55 -9.05
CA VAL A 38 -6.68 -3.83 -7.64
C VAL A 38 -7.81 -4.66 -7.03
N LYS A 39 -7.47 -5.80 -6.43
CA LYS A 39 -8.45 -6.67 -5.76
C LYS A 39 -9.01 -5.99 -4.50
N ALA A 40 -10.28 -6.23 -4.18
CA ALA A 40 -10.98 -5.60 -3.07
C ALA A 40 -10.24 -5.75 -1.73
N TYR A 41 -9.72 -6.95 -1.41
CA TYR A 41 -8.97 -7.17 -0.16
C TYR A 41 -7.75 -6.25 -0.03
N ALA A 42 -7.06 -5.95 -1.14
CA ALA A 42 -5.88 -5.09 -1.11
C ALA A 42 -6.26 -3.61 -0.88
N GLN A 43 -7.48 -3.23 -1.28
CA GLN A 43 -8.04 -1.92 -0.98
C GLN A 43 -8.44 -1.84 0.50
N GLU A 44 -9.06 -2.89 1.05
CA GLU A 44 -9.44 -2.95 2.47
C GLU A 44 -8.21 -2.92 3.38
N ASP A 45 -7.16 -3.69 3.07
CA ASP A 45 -5.90 -3.69 3.81
C ASP A 45 -5.24 -2.30 3.80
N LEU A 46 -5.28 -1.60 2.66
CA LEU A 46 -4.79 -0.23 2.54
C LEU A 46 -5.61 0.73 3.42
N LEU A 47 -6.94 0.71 3.31
CA LEU A 47 -7.83 1.57 4.08
C LEU A 47 -7.67 1.33 5.59
N GLN A 48 -7.58 0.08 6.00
CA GLN A 48 -7.34 -0.28 7.41
C GLN A 48 -5.97 0.21 7.88
N GLY A 49 -4.93 0.05 7.06
CA GLY A 49 -3.61 0.59 7.34
C GLY A 49 -3.62 2.11 7.52
N LEU A 50 -4.35 2.83 6.67
CA LEU A 50 -4.50 4.29 6.74
C LEU A 50 -5.28 4.75 7.97
N ARG A 51 -6.34 4.02 8.37
CA ARG A 51 -7.09 4.29 9.61
C ARG A 51 -6.24 4.05 10.84
N ASN A 52 -5.54 2.92 10.91
CA ASN A 52 -4.64 2.59 12.01
C ASN A 52 -3.48 3.59 12.13
N ALA A 53 -3.04 4.16 11.00
CA ALA A 53 -2.04 5.21 10.95
C ALA A 53 -2.56 6.59 11.40
N GLY A 54 -3.87 6.77 11.59
CA GLY A 54 -4.49 8.07 11.84
C GLY A 54 -4.46 9.02 10.64
N VAL A 55 -4.17 8.51 9.44
CA VAL A 55 -4.08 9.31 8.19
C VAL A 55 -5.48 9.62 7.65
N ILE A 56 -6.43 8.70 7.84
CA ILE A 56 -7.84 8.88 7.49
C ILE A 56 -8.73 8.42 8.67
N LYS A 57 -9.93 8.98 8.77
CA LYS A 57 -10.96 8.56 9.74
C LYS A 57 -11.87 7.49 9.13
#